data_AF-A0AAW7MPT6-F1
#
_entry.id   AF-A0AAW7MPT6-F1
#
_cell.length_a   1.000
_cell.length_b   1.000
_cell.length_c   1.000
_cell.angle_alpha   90.00
_cell.angle_beta   90.00
_cell.angle_gamma   90.00
#
_symmetry.space_group_name_H-M   'P 1'
#
loop_
_entity.id
_entity.type
_entity.pdbx_description
1 polymer ?
#
loop_
_entity_poly.entity_id
_entity_poly.type
_entity_poly.pdbx_seq_one_letter_code
_entity_poly.pdbx_strand_id
1 'polypeptide(L)'
;MSRSAIALGLVLLGSAMGVSAHAESVVLPFLTHADFFSSETHQSTPLDPQVFVAEPSGAAGMGPQGIRHVAGVRNAHISDNQSLPIVNALGNPLDMSLGAWLGASGDVILSPEANGHEKVVVVLHHLKPSGKYSLFENHFDQKPIGFTPLDGTGTTNSFVADSAGNAAVTVIAPEPLTHDNAVLVVYHSDGQAHGVTRGSIGVNAHHQLIARP
;
A
#
# COMPACT_ATOMS: atom_id res chain seq x y z
N MET A 1 18.64 -39.73 -72.05
CA MET A 1 17.24 -40.20 -72.13
C MET A 1 16.76 -40.52 -70.72
N SER A 2 15.67 -39.88 -70.26
CA SER A 2 14.80 -40.22 -69.11
C SER A 2 15.42 -40.34 -67.71
N ARG A 3 14.83 -39.89 -66.60
CA ARG A 3 13.51 -39.29 -66.31
C ARG A 3 13.55 -38.72 -64.88
N SER A 4 12.69 -37.74 -64.62
CA SER A 4 12.54 -36.89 -63.44
C SER A 4 12.05 -37.55 -62.14
N ALA A 5 12.31 -36.83 -61.03
CA ALA A 5 11.49 -36.59 -59.82
C ALA A 5 11.25 -37.80 -58.86
N ILE A 6 11.17 -37.67 -57.52
CA ILE A 6 10.39 -36.73 -56.70
C ILE A 6 11.07 -36.55 -55.33
N ALA A 7 11.13 -35.31 -54.85
CA ALA A 7 11.40 -34.96 -53.45
C ALA A 7 10.13 -35.14 -52.60
N LEU A 8 10.22 -35.78 -51.44
CA LEU A 8 9.21 -35.70 -50.39
C LEU A 8 9.87 -35.08 -49.16
N GLY A 9 9.58 -33.80 -48.95
CA GLY A 9 9.83 -33.12 -47.67
C GLY A 9 8.79 -33.58 -46.66
N LEU A 10 9.25 -33.91 -45.45
CA LEU A 10 8.38 -34.02 -44.29
C LEU A 10 8.61 -32.77 -43.43
N VAL A 11 7.73 -31.79 -43.59
CA VAL A 11 7.58 -30.67 -42.66
C VAL A 11 6.87 -31.23 -41.43
N LEU A 12 7.61 -31.46 -40.35
CA LEU A 12 7.01 -31.66 -39.03
C LEU A 12 6.57 -30.27 -38.53
N LEU A 13 5.28 -29.97 -38.67
CA LEU A 13 4.66 -28.85 -37.99
C LEU A 13 4.79 -29.08 -36.48
N GLY A 14 5.50 -28.16 -35.82
CA GLY A 14 5.56 -28.10 -34.38
C GLY A 14 4.22 -27.66 -33.79
N SER A 15 3.72 -28.46 -32.85
CA SER A 15 2.72 -28.02 -31.89
C SER A 15 3.46 -27.77 -30.58
N ALA A 16 4.07 -26.58 -30.45
CA ALA A 16 4.45 -26.10 -29.14
C ALA A 16 3.15 -25.77 -28.39
N MET A 17 2.68 -26.71 -27.56
CA MET A 17 1.73 -26.38 -26.51
C MET A 17 2.46 -25.46 -25.54
N GLY A 18 2.33 -24.15 -25.77
CA GLY A 18 2.67 -23.15 -24.78
C GLY A 18 1.76 -23.38 -23.59
N VAL A 19 2.27 -24.10 -22.58
CA VAL A 19 1.71 -24.03 -21.24
C VAL A 19 2.00 -22.61 -20.79
N SER A 20 1.03 -21.70 -20.96
CA SER A 20 1.07 -20.44 -20.24
C SER A 20 0.99 -20.81 -18.76
N ALA A 21 2.15 -20.84 -18.10
CA ALA A 21 2.20 -20.86 -16.65
C ALA A 21 1.59 -19.53 -16.20
N HIS A 22 0.29 -19.53 -15.94
CA HIS A 22 -0.34 -18.42 -15.24
C HIS A 22 0.33 -18.37 -13.86
N ALA A 23 0.93 -17.23 -13.53
CA ALA A 23 1.50 -17.03 -12.21
C ALA A 23 0.41 -17.27 -11.16
N GLU A 24 0.75 -18.05 -10.14
CA GLU A 24 -0.18 -18.45 -9.08
C GLU A 24 -0.57 -17.22 -8.25
N SER A 25 -1.83 -17.18 -7.78
CA SER A 25 -2.26 -16.14 -6.85
C SER A 25 -1.47 -16.24 -5.55
N VAL A 26 -1.03 -15.10 -5.02
CA VAL A 26 -0.31 -15.02 -3.75
C VAL A 26 -1.16 -14.27 -2.73
N VAL A 27 -1.19 -14.76 -1.50
CA VAL A 27 -1.81 -14.07 -0.35
C VAL A 27 -0.71 -13.55 0.55
N LEU A 28 -0.71 -12.25 0.83
CA LEU A 28 0.25 -11.58 1.68
C LEU A 28 -0.48 -10.89 2.84
N PRO A 29 -0.02 -11.07 4.09
CA PRO A 29 -0.54 -10.29 5.20
C PRO A 29 -0.06 -8.85 5.09
N PHE A 30 -0.92 -7.90 5.45
CA PHE A 30 -0.50 -6.52 5.68
C PHE A 30 0.31 -6.40 6.97
N LEU A 31 1.37 -5.60 6.90
CA LEU A 31 2.05 -5.05 8.08
C LEU A 31 1.52 -3.64 8.36
N THR A 32 1.62 -3.18 9.61
CA THR A 32 1.49 -1.75 9.87
C THR A 32 2.63 -1.02 9.16
N HIS A 33 2.35 0.17 8.61
CA HIS A 33 3.37 0.99 8.00
C HIS A 33 4.44 1.40 9.04
N ALA A 34 4.07 1.54 10.32
CA ALA A 34 5.00 1.78 11.42
C ALA A 34 6.04 0.66 11.56
N ASP A 35 5.58 -0.60 11.60
CA ASP A 35 6.46 -1.78 11.72
C ASP A 35 7.35 -1.91 10.49
N PHE A 36 6.76 -1.80 9.30
CA PHE A 36 7.51 -1.86 8.04
C PHE A 36 8.59 -0.78 7.99
N PHE A 37 8.22 0.49 8.20
CA PHE A 37 9.15 1.61 8.16
C PHE A 37 10.26 1.46 9.20
N SER A 38 9.90 1.10 10.44
CA SER A 38 10.87 0.98 11.53
C SER A 38 11.88 -0.14 11.28
N SER A 39 11.43 -1.26 10.72
CA SER A 39 12.29 -2.37 10.32
C SER A 39 13.22 -1.97 9.17
N GLU A 40 12.65 -1.43 8.09
CA GLU A 40 13.37 -1.08 6.85
C GLU A 40 14.43 0.00 7.08
N THR A 41 14.16 0.94 7.99
CA THR A 41 15.10 2.03 8.31
C THR A 41 15.91 1.79 9.57
N HIS A 42 15.80 0.61 10.17
CA HIS A 42 16.52 0.20 11.38
C HIS A 42 16.40 1.22 12.52
N GLN A 43 15.18 1.70 12.77
CA GLN A 43 14.93 2.66 13.85
C GLN A 43 15.35 2.06 15.20
N SER A 44 16.22 2.75 15.92
CA SER A 44 16.61 2.35 17.29
C SER A 44 15.44 2.40 18.26
N THR A 45 14.46 3.26 17.98
CA THR A 45 13.18 3.34 18.68
C THR A 45 12.08 3.27 17.64
N PRO A 46 11.43 2.10 17.47
CA PRO A 46 10.37 1.94 16.48
C PRO A 46 9.25 2.97 16.66
N LEU A 47 8.86 3.57 15.54
CA LEU A 47 7.89 4.67 15.50
C LEU A 47 6.99 4.55 14.28
N ASP A 48 5.87 5.26 14.34
CA ASP A 48 5.06 5.55 13.17
C ASP A 48 5.48 6.90 12.56
N PRO A 49 5.91 6.93 11.28
CA PRO A 49 6.32 8.18 10.65
C PRO A 49 5.14 9.10 10.28
N GLN A 50 3.90 8.59 10.25
CA GLN A 50 2.71 9.24 9.70
C GLN A 50 1.78 9.87 10.75
N VAL A 51 1.85 9.44 12.00
CA VAL A 51 1.00 9.94 13.08
C VAL A 51 1.82 10.38 14.29
N PHE A 52 1.23 11.30 15.05
CA PHE A 52 1.89 12.00 16.14
C PHE A 52 1.10 11.84 17.44
N VAL A 53 1.78 12.04 18.56
CA VAL A 53 1.18 12.18 19.90
C VAL A 53 1.58 13.52 20.50
N ALA A 54 0.79 14.00 21.46
CA ALA A 54 1.09 15.22 22.18
C ALA A 54 2.38 15.07 23.00
N GLU A 55 3.27 16.06 22.86
CA GLU A 55 4.53 16.17 23.60
C GLU A 55 4.75 17.67 23.86
N PRO A 56 4.24 18.23 24.97
CA PRO A 56 4.22 19.68 25.20
C PRO A 56 5.60 20.35 25.14
N SER A 57 6.65 19.59 25.42
CA SER A 57 8.05 20.05 25.36
C SER A 57 8.69 19.93 23.97
N GLY A 58 8.02 19.28 23.03
CA GLY A 58 8.52 19.01 21.68
C GLY A 58 8.63 20.26 20.83
N ALA A 59 9.76 20.42 20.15
CA ALA A 59 9.97 21.49 19.18
C ALA A 59 9.34 21.16 17.83
N ALA A 60 8.98 22.19 17.05
CA ALA A 60 8.63 22.00 15.64
C ALA A 60 9.83 21.48 14.85
N GLY A 61 9.60 20.66 13.83
CA GLY A 61 10.69 19.97 13.16
C GLY A 61 10.31 19.31 11.84
N MET A 62 11.28 18.55 11.34
CA MET A 62 11.12 17.65 10.20
C MET A 62 11.24 16.22 10.74
N GLY A 63 10.15 15.47 10.67
CA GLY A 63 10.13 14.07 11.00
C GLY A 63 10.61 13.19 9.84
N PRO A 64 10.51 11.86 10.01
CA PRO A 64 10.78 10.91 8.95
C PRO A 64 9.96 11.18 7.68
N GLN A 65 10.46 10.69 6.54
CA GLN A 65 9.83 10.87 5.22
C GLN A 65 9.63 12.35 4.82
N GLY A 66 10.33 13.29 5.48
CA GLY A 66 10.24 14.72 5.19
C GLY A 66 8.94 15.38 5.66
N ILE A 67 8.26 14.78 6.65
CA ILE A 67 7.02 15.33 7.19
C ILE A 67 7.34 16.44 8.19
N ARG A 68 6.99 17.69 7.84
CA ARG A 68 7.10 18.82 8.77
C ARG A 68 6.00 18.75 9.83
N HIS A 69 6.36 18.92 11.10
CA HIS A 69 5.41 18.96 12.21
C HIS A 69 5.55 20.22 13.07
N VAL A 70 4.46 20.58 13.75
CA VAL A 70 4.42 21.71 14.69
C VAL A 70 5.11 21.38 16.01
N ALA A 71 5.32 22.39 16.85
CA ALA A 71 5.73 22.20 18.23
C ALA A 71 4.59 21.60 19.06
N GLY A 72 4.92 20.95 20.17
CA GLY A 72 3.93 20.30 21.04
C GLY A 72 3.52 18.89 20.61
N VAL A 73 4.15 18.35 19.55
CA VAL A 73 3.92 16.97 19.08
C VAL A 73 5.23 16.27 18.75
N ARG A 74 5.21 14.95 18.79
CA ARG A 74 6.28 14.06 18.29
C ARG A 74 5.67 12.87 17.57
N ASN A 75 6.44 12.21 16.70
CA ASN A 75 6.01 10.94 16.11
C ASN A 75 5.59 9.95 17.21
N ALA A 76 4.52 9.21 16.96
CA ALA A 76 4.09 8.15 17.87
C ALA A 76 5.14 7.04 17.87
N HIS A 77 5.57 6.58 19.04
CA HIS A 77 6.38 5.38 19.15
C HIS A 77 5.45 4.16 19.20
N ILE A 78 5.87 3.05 18.61
CA ILE A 78 5.06 1.82 18.63
C ILE A 78 4.83 1.32 20.07
N SER A 79 5.80 1.59 20.96
CA SER A 79 5.74 1.25 22.39
C SER A 79 5.03 2.27 23.26
N ASP A 80 4.52 3.37 22.70
CA ASP A 80 3.74 4.33 23.48
C ASP A 80 2.46 3.68 24.04
N ASN A 81 1.88 4.31 25.06
CA ASN A 81 0.61 3.83 25.61
C ASN A 81 -0.47 3.84 24.51
N GLN A 82 -1.05 2.66 24.24
CA GLN A 82 -2.04 2.45 23.19
C GLN A 82 -3.35 3.24 23.38
N SER A 83 -3.63 3.74 24.58
CA SER A 83 -4.78 4.63 24.83
C SER A 83 -4.53 6.09 24.45
N LEU A 84 -3.29 6.48 24.10
CA LEU A 84 -2.99 7.86 23.73
C LEU A 84 -3.78 8.27 22.49
N PRO A 85 -4.41 9.46 22.49
CA PRO A 85 -5.00 10.01 21.29
C PRO A 85 -3.89 10.39 20.30
N ILE A 86 -4.10 10.07 19.02
CA ILE A 86 -3.18 10.47 17.95
C ILE A 86 -3.66 11.72 17.23
N VAL A 87 -2.69 12.49 16.74
CA VAL A 87 -2.87 13.72 16.00
C VAL A 87 -2.08 13.67 14.69
N ASN A 88 -2.44 14.54 13.75
CA ASN A 88 -1.63 14.78 12.56
C ASN A 88 -0.41 15.69 12.89
N ALA A 89 0.42 15.95 11.89
CA ALA A 89 1.62 16.78 12.03
C ALA A 89 1.33 18.25 12.41
N LEU A 90 0.08 18.70 12.30
CA LEU A 90 -0.38 20.02 12.72
C LEU A 90 -0.97 20.04 14.14
N GLY A 91 -1.00 18.89 14.82
CA GLY A 91 -1.60 18.73 16.14
C GLY A 91 -3.12 18.59 16.13
N ASN A 92 -3.75 18.42 14.95
CA ASN A 92 -5.19 18.19 14.86
C ASN A 92 -5.50 16.73 15.22
N PRO A 93 -6.53 16.47 16.05
CA PRO A 93 -6.97 15.11 16.36
C PRO A 93 -7.34 14.30 15.13
N LEU A 94 -7.00 13.01 15.14
CA LEU A 94 -7.49 12.03 14.15
C LEU A 94 -8.70 11.22 14.66
N ASP A 95 -9.19 11.58 15.85
CA ASP A 95 -10.32 10.95 16.55
C ASP A 95 -10.19 9.42 16.66
N MET A 96 -9.00 8.96 17.05
CA MET A 96 -8.71 7.57 17.40
C MET A 96 -7.52 7.50 18.37
N SER A 97 -7.37 6.37 19.06
CA SER A 97 -6.18 6.10 19.86
C SER A 97 -5.07 5.46 19.02
N LEU A 98 -3.85 5.47 19.54
CA LEU A 98 -2.71 4.81 18.92
C LEU A 98 -2.94 3.29 18.75
N GLY A 99 -3.54 2.64 19.75
CA GLY A 99 -3.88 1.22 19.66
C GLY A 99 -4.90 0.91 18.58
N ALA A 100 -5.89 1.79 18.37
CA ALA A 100 -6.85 1.64 17.28
C ALA A 100 -6.17 1.82 15.90
N TRP A 101 -5.24 2.78 15.80
CA TRP A 101 -4.47 3.02 14.58
C TRP A 101 -3.55 1.85 14.20
N LEU A 102 -2.77 1.35 15.17
CA LEU A 102 -1.85 0.22 14.99
C LEU A 102 -2.54 -1.14 14.96
N GLY A 103 -3.81 -1.21 15.38
CA GLY A 103 -4.62 -2.43 15.38
C GLY A 103 -5.23 -2.77 14.02
N ALA A 104 -5.15 -1.88 13.03
CA ALA A 104 -5.58 -2.16 11.67
C ALA A 104 -4.81 -3.35 11.09
N SER A 105 -5.51 -4.21 10.36
CA SER A 105 -4.94 -5.43 9.80
C SER A 105 -5.67 -5.88 8.55
N GLY A 106 -5.13 -6.88 7.86
CA GLY A 106 -5.77 -7.48 6.71
C GLY A 106 -4.83 -8.31 5.86
N ASP A 107 -5.34 -8.76 4.73
CA ASP A 107 -4.60 -9.50 3.72
C ASP A 107 -4.82 -8.87 2.34
N VAL A 108 -3.82 -9.04 1.47
CA VAL A 108 -3.94 -8.77 0.04
C VAL A 108 -3.73 -10.05 -0.75
N ILE A 109 -4.58 -10.25 -1.76
CA ILE A 109 -4.50 -11.32 -2.73
C ILE A 109 -4.10 -10.71 -4.06
N LEU A 110 -2.95 -11.13 -4.56
CA LEU A 110 -2.39 -10.73 -5.85
C LEU A 110 -2.64 -11.85 -6.85
N SER A 111 -3.32 -11.55 -7.96
CA SER A 111 -3.69 -12.53 -8.97
C SER A 111 -3.35 -12.01 -10.37
N PRO A 112 -2.17 -12.36 -10.90
CA PRO A 112 -1.78 -11.99 -12.26
C PRO A 112 -2.77 -12.49 -13.31
N GLU A 113 -3.13 -11.63 -14.25
CA GLU A 113 -4.09 -11.91 -15.31
C GLU A 113 -3.39 -12.18 -16.66
N ALA A 114 -4.06 -12.90 -17.56
CA ALA A 114 -3.50 -13.27 -18.87
C ALA A 114 -3.17 -12.07 -19.78
N ASN A 115 -3.76 -10.91 -19.51
CA ASN A 115 -3.56 -9.65 -20.23
C ASN A 115 -2.36 -8.84 -19.71
N GLY A 116 -1.64 -9.34 -18.69
CA GLY A 116 -0.52 -8.64 -18.07
C GLY A 116 -0.91 -7.67 -16.96
N HIS A 117 -2.20 -7.54 -16.63
CA HIS A 117 -2.65 -6.81 -15.44
C HIS A 117 -2.60 -7.71 -14.21
N GLU A 118 -2.89 -7.14 -13.04
CA GLU A 118 -3.07 -7.91 -11.82
C GLU A 118 -4.36 -7.54 -11.10
N LYS A 119 -5.17 -8.55 -10.80
CA LYS A 119 -6.31 -8.37 -9.91
C LYS A 119 -5.82 -8.39 -8.48
N VAL A 120 -6.01 -7.27 -7.79
CA VAL A 120 -5.66 -7.09 -6.39
C VAL A 120 -6.93 -7.07 -5.55
N VAL A 121 -7.08 -8.03 -4.64
CA VAL A 121 -8.18 -8.07 -3.67
C VAL A 121 -7.63 -7.80 -2.29
N VAL A 122 -8.15 -6.78 -1.61
CA VAL A 122 -7.72 -6.37 -0.27
C VAL A 122 -8.88 -6.59 0.70
N VAL A 123 -8.63 -7.29 1.80
CA VAL A 123 -9.59 -7.52 2.89
C VAL A 123 -8.99 -6.92 4.17
N LEU A 124 -9.69 -5.96 4.77
CA LEU A 124 -9.18 -5.14 5.88
C LEU A 124 -10.13 -5.16 7.07
N HIS A 125 -9.54 -5.04 8.25
CA HIS A 125 -10.21 -5.06 9.54
C HIS A 125 -9.65 -3.98 10.48
N HIS A 126 -10.46 -3.61 11.47
CA HIS A 126 -10.10 -2.64 12.52
C HIS A 126 -9.61 -1.29 11.99
N LEU A 127 -10.08 -0.90 10.79
CA LEU A 127 -9.91 0.45 10.27
C LEU A 127 -10.75 1.44 11.10
N LYS A 128 -10.47 2.74 10.98
CA LYS A 128 -11.39 3.77 11.47
C LYS A 128 -12.77 3.56 10.82
N PRO A 129 -13.84 3.34 11.60
CA PRO A 129 -15.19 3.20 11.08
C PRO A 129 -15.59 4.41 10.23
N SER A 130 -16.22 4.16 9.07
CA SER A 130 -16.59 5.20 8.10
C SER A 130 -15.43 6.05 7.59
N GLY A 131 -14.17 5.65 7.82
CA GLY A 131 -12.99 6.35 7.35
C GLY A 131 -12.84 6.26 5.83
N LYS A 132 -12.29 7.31 5.21
CA LYS A 132 -11.97 7.34 3.78
C LYS A 132 -10.54 6.84 3.57
N TYR A 133 -10.36 5.94 2.61
CA TYR A 133 -9.06 5.33 2.32
C TYR A 133 -8.77 5.29 0.83
N SER A 134 -7.52 5.03 0.47
CA SER A 134 -7.12 4.68 -0.89
C SER A 134 -5.96 3.69 -0.92
N LEU A 135 -5.88 2.96 -2.03
CA LEU A 135 -4.81 2.03 -2.36
C LEU A 135 -3.82 2.71 -3.31
N PHE A 136 -2.55 2.62 -2.97
CA PHE A 136 -1.44 3.09 -3.79
C PHE A 136 -0.44 1.96 -3.99
N GLU A 137 0.27 2.01 -5.10
CA GLU A 137 1.49 1.26 -5.31
C GLU A 137 2.67 2.12 -4.84
N ASN A 138 3.53 1.52 -4.02
CA ASN A 138 4.76 2.12 -3.52
C ASN A 138 5.95 1.53 -4.29
N HIS A 139 6.76 2.37 -4.93
CA HIS A 139 7.82 2.00 -5.88
C HIS A 139 9.22 2.10 -5.22
N PHE A 140 9.76 0.96 -4.76
CA PHE A 140 11.05 0.92 -4.06
C PHE A 140 12.26 0.91 -5.00
N ASP A 141 12.05 0.53 -6.26
CA ASP A 141 13.00 0.62 -7.37
C ASP A 141 13.30 2.08 -7.77
N GLN A 142 12.44 3.03 -7.40
CA GLN A 142 12.61 4.45 -7.69
C GLN A 142 13.39 5.20 -6.61
N LYS A 143 14.07 6.29 -7.00
CA LYS A 143 14.82 7.21 -6.13
C LYS A 143 14.55 8.67 -6.55
N PRO A 144 13.82 9.48 -5.76
CA PRO A 144 13.15 9.11 -4.50
C PRO A 144 12.07 8.05 -4.71
N ILE A 145 11.67 7.37 -3.63
CA ILE A 145 10.59 6.37 -3.66
C ILE A 145 9.34 6.99 -4.27
N GLY A 146 8.77 6.31 -5.27
CA GLY A 146 7.63 6.77 -6.05
C GLY A 146 6.31 6.19 -5.58
N PHE A 147 5.20 6.83 -5.96
CA PHE A 147 3.86 6.38 -5.60
C PHE A 147 2.88 6.65 -6.75
N THR A 148 2.13 5.64 -7.13
CA THR A 148 1.03 5.74 -8.11
C THR A 148 -0.25 5.18 -7.47
N PRO A 149 -1.43 5.64 -7.89
CA PRO A 149 -2.66 4.93 -7.55
C PRO A 149 -2.55 3.47 -7.95
N LEU A 150 -3.06 2.55 -7.13
CA LEU A 150 -2.94 1.12 -7.43
C LEU A 150 -3.61 0.74 -8.77
N ASP A 151 -4.66 1.46 -9.17
CA ASP A 151 -5.36 1.29 -10.44
C ASP A 151 -4.70 2.07 -11.61
N GLY A 152 -3.53 2.68 -11.38
CA GLY A 152 -2.79 3.53 -12.32
C GLY A 152 -3.44 4.88 -12.65
N THR A 153 -4.72 5.09 -12.33
CA THR A 153 -5.51 6.25 -12.82
C THR A 153 -6.10 7.11 -11.70
N GLY A 154 -6.20 6.59 -10.48
CA GLY A 154 -6.78 7.28 -9.33
C GLY A 154 -8.30 7.38 -9.36
N THR A 155 -8.99 6.47 -10.06
CA THR A 155 -10.45 6.55 -10.27
C THR A 155 -11.24 5.52 -9.45
N THR A 156 -10.64 4.37 -9.19
CA THR A 156 -11.23 3.23 -8.49
C THR A 156 -10.41 2.77 -7.29
N ASN A 157 -9.33 3.50 -6.96
CA ASN A 157 -8.43 3.15 -5.87
C ASN A 157 -8.91 3.59 -4.48
N SER A 158 -10.02 4.32 -4.37
CA SER A 158 -10.53 4.83 -3.09
C SER A 158 -11.75 4.05 -2.58
N PHE A 159 -11.84 3.88 -1.26
CA PHE A 159 -12.96 3.20 -0.59
C PHE A 159 -13.29 3.84 0.76
N VAL A 160 -14.39 3.41 1.36
CA VAL A 160 -14.81 3.81 2.71
C VAL A 160 -14.95 2.54 3.54
N ALA A 161 -14.35 2.51 4.73
CA ALA A 161 -14.55 1.41 5.66
C ALA A 161 -15.99 1.40 6.16
N ASP A 162 -16.57 0.22 6.41
CA ASP A 162 -17.91 0.12 6.95
C ASP A 162 -17.98 0.64 8.41
N SER A 163 -19.19 0.62 8.99
CA SER A 163 -19.42 1.08 10.37
C SER A 163 -18.74 0.21 11.43
N ALA A 164 -18.26 -0.98 11.08
CA ALA A 164 -17.50 -1.87 11.94
C ALA A 164 -15.99 -1.80 11.68
N GLY A 165 -15.53 -0.93 10.76
CA GLY A 165 -14.12 -0.78 10.43
C GLY A 165 -13.59 -1.86 9.47
N ASN A 166 -14.44 -2.52 8.69
CA ASN A 166 -14.04 -3.50 7.69
C ASN A 166 -14.11 -2.93 6.27
N ALA A 167 -13.32 -3.50 5.36
CA ALA A 167 -13.44 -3.24 3.93
C ALA A 167 -13.01 -4.46 3.10
N ALA A 168 -13.67 -4.68 1.98
CA ALA A 168 -13.23 -5.61 0.94
C ALA A 168 -13.23 -4.87 -0.40
N VAL A 169 -12.07 -4.76 -1.03
CA VAL A 169 -11.85 -3.91 -2.22
C VAL A 169 -11.19 -4.75 -3.30
N THR A 170 -11.65 -4.60 -4.54
CA THR A 170 -10.99 -5.17 -5.71
C THR A 170 -10.53 -4.05 -6.62
N VAL A 171 -9.26 -4.05 -6.99
CA VAL A 171 -8.64 -3.11 -7.94
C VAL A 171 -7.90 -3.92 -9.00
N ILE A 172 -7.81 -3.37 -10.22
CA ILE A 172 -6.98 -3.92 -11.28
C ILE A 172 -5.73 -3.03 -11.40
N ALA A 173 -4.57 -3.58 -11.03
CA ALA A 173 -3.29 -2.92 -11.24
C ALA A 173 -2.84 -3.09 -12.70
N PRO A 174 -2.20 -2.07 -13.29
CA PRO A 174 -1.79 -2.09 -14.69
C PRO A 174 -0.72 -3.14 -14.99
N GLU A 175 0.10 -3.49 -13.98
CA GLU A 175 1.18 -4.47 -14.06
C GLU A 175 1.20 -5.31 -12.77
N PRO A 176 1.72 -6.55 -12.81
CA PRO A 176 1.82 -7.38 -11.61
C PRO A 176 2.85 -6.84 -10.63
N LEU A 177 2.50 -6.77 -9.34
CA LEU A 177 3.41 -6.31 -8.32
C LEU A 177 4.50 -7.35 -8.06
N THR A 178 5.73 -6.87 -7.85
CA THR A 178 6.87 -7.69 -7.48
C THR A 178 7.45 -7.20 -6.14
N HIS A 179 8.55 -7.81 -5.71
CA HIS A 179 9.34 -7.28 -4.60
C HIS A 179 9.82 -5.83 -4.80
N ASP A 180 9.78 -5.26 -6.01
CA ASP A 180 10.12 -3.85 -6.24
C ASP A 180 8.98 -2.90 -5.82
N ASN A 181 7.78 -3.43 -5.58
CA ASN A 181 6.56 -2.67 -5.36
C ASN A 181 5.83 -3.15 -4.10
N ALA A 182 4.96 -2.32 -3.54
CA ALA A 182 4.06 -2.76 -2.46
C ALA A 182 2.68 -2.12 -2.57
N VAL A 183 1.67 -2.86 -2.11
CA VAL A 183 0.33 -2.32 -1.89
C VAL A 183 0.33 -1.51 -0.60
N LEU A 184 -0.07 -0.25 -0.69
CA LEU A 184 -0.10 0.71 0.40
C LEU A 184 -1.54 1.18 0.66
N VAL A 185 -2.01 1.03 1.90
CA VAL A 185 -3.29 1.59 2.36
C VAL A 185 -3.05 2.95 2.99
N VAL A 186 -3.73 3.97 2.47
CA VAL A 186 -3.64 5.36 2.94
C VAL A 186 -4.98 5.79 3.53
N TYR A 187 -4.98 6.23 4.78
CA TYR A 187 -6.11 6.87 5.45
C TYR A 187 -6.13 8.37 5.15
N HIS A 188 -7.31 8.90 4.79
CA HIS A 188 -7.53 10.32 4.52
C HIS A 188 -8.33 10.96 5.66
N SER A 189 -7.65 11.71 6.51
CA SER A 189 -8.24 12.32 7.71
C SER A 189 -9.12 13.54 7.43
N ASP A 190 -9.05 14.10 6.22
CA ASP A 190 -9.98 15.12 5.74
C ASP A 190 -11.26 14.54 5.08
N GLY A 191 -11.36 13.20 5.01
CA GLY A 191 -12.49 12.49 4.42
C GLY A 191 -12.55 12.55 2.89
N GLN A 192 -11.51 13.04 2.21
CA GLN A 192 -11.48 13.22 0.76
C GLN A 192 -10.61 12.16 0.08
N ALA A 193 -10.97 11.82 -1.16
CA ALA A 193 -10.05 11.12 -2.06
C ALA A 193 -9.19 12.14 -2.81
N HIS A 194 -7.93 11.81 -3.05
CA HIS A 194 -6.97 12.70 -3.71
C HIS A 194 -6.59 12.25 -5.14
N GLY A 195 -7.33 11.28 -5.68
CA GLY A 195 -7.19 10.77 -7.05
C GLY A 195 -5.79 10.25 -7.33
N VAL A 196 -5.09 10.90 -8.26
CA VAL A 196 -3.73 10.52 -8.67
C VAL A 196 -2.64 10.75 -7.61
N THR A 197 -2.94 11.51 -6.57
CA THR A 197 -2.01 11.78 -5.47
C THR A 197 -2.52 11.18 -4.16
N ARG A 198 -1.62 10.91 -3.22
CA ARG A 198 -2.01 10.42 -1.89
C ARG A 198 -2.61 11.51 -0.99
N GLY A 199 -2.39 12.79 -1.30
CA GLY A 199 -2.60 13.90 -0.37
C GLY A 199 -1.30 14.35 0.31
N SER A 200 -1.43 15.23 1.30
CA SER A 200 -0.32 15.75 2.10
C SER A 200 0.00 14.79 3.24
N ILE A 201 1.06 14.01 3.07
CA ILE A 201 1.48 12.99 4.03
C ILE A 201 1.72 13.57 5.43
N GLY A 202 1.24 12.87 6.45
CA GLY A 202 1.28 13.29 7.85
C GLY A 202 0.31 14.42 8.21
N VAL A 203 -0.37 15.05 7.25
CA VAL A 203 -1.32 16.16 7.50
C VAL A 203 -2.75 15.70 7.28
N ASN A 204 -3.10 15.35 6.04
CA ASN A 204 -4.43 14.83 5.71
C ASN A 204 -4.40 13.41 5.16
N ALA A 205 -3.23 12.90 4.79
CA ALA A 205 -3.01 11.54 4.30
C ALA A 205 -2.02 10.81 5.21
N HIS A 206 -2.34 9.58 5.58
CA HIS A 206 -1.55 8.79 6.52
C HIS A 206 -1.41 7.36 6.00
N HIS A 207 -0.18 6.93 5.71
CA HIS A 207 0.06 5.53 5.36
C HIS A 207 -0.17 4.64 6.58
N GLN A 208 -1.07 3.67 6.48
CA GLN A 208 -1.45 2.84 7.62
C GLN A 208 -0.96 1.40 7.49
N LEU A 209 -1.16 0.78 6.33
CA LEU A 209 -0.81 -0.62 6.09
C LEU A 209 0.00 -0.76 4.80
N ILE A 210 0.90 -1.73 4.78
CA ILE A 210 1.70 -2.05 3.60
C ILE A 210 1.93 -3.55 3.46
N ALA A 211 1.85 -4.06 2.23
CA ALA A 211 2.15 -5.44 1.89
C ALA A 211 3.06 -5.48 0.65
N ARG A 212 4.23 -6.10 0.80
CA ARG A 212 5.28 -6.22 -0.23
C ARG A 212 5.49 -7.71 -0.54
N PRO A 213 5.38 -8.14 -1.80
CA PRO A 213 5.70 -9.50 -2.24
C PRO A 213 7.16 -9.90 -1.98
#